data_AF-A0A645AMN7-F1
#
_entry.id   AF-A0A645AMN7-F1
#
_cell.length_a   1.000
_cell.length_b   1.000
_cell.length_c   1.000
_cell.angle_alpha   90.00
_cell.angle_beta   90.00
_cell.angle_gamma   90.00
#
_symmetry.space_group_name_H-M   'P 1'
#
loop_
_entity.id
_entity.type
_entity.pdbx_description
1 polymer ?
#
loop_
_entity_poly.entity_id
_entity_poly.type
_entity_poly.pdbx_seq_one_letter_code
_entity_poly.pdbx_strand_id
1 'polypeptide(L)'
;MPPNLSIGTAPTTFYKPEDLEAIAASLPDVCLCIVDTQACASVGLDENRTDDMTLLIEGCKQLAARKDCFVLLVHHAGKDLTRGARGSSTQLPSWDCCIEATRNGQSREWKAVKVKDGGGEGEKHPFRLAVVDLGPDEDGDRITSCVALPDGEAVQDEKPLADNQRYTLDSLCAALEAAGADSVHLEDWRPIFYAGHTADKPDTKCRAFDRGRKELVSRGLIFVTNDYYSTKELAGHGQLPDIGRTCLAAQSTKQTDGHGQGSLDPVHLSGLGDGGLSHE
;
A
#
# COMPACT_ATOMS: atom_id res chain seq x y z
N MET A 1 13.04 -11.15 -13.63
CA MET A 1 12.75 -11.71 -12.29
C MET A 1 13.25 -13.15 -12.25
N PRO A 2 13.60 -13.69 -11.07
CA PRO A 2 13.84 -15.12 -10.90
C PRO A 2 12.67 -15.94 -11.49
N PRO A 3 12.92 -17.12 -12.07
CA PRO A 3 11.87 -17.93 -12.70
C PRO A 3 10.81 -18.44 -11.72
N ASN A 4 11.11 -18.42 -10.42
CA ASN A 4 10.21 -18.80 -9.33
C ASN A 4 9.53 -17.59 -8.66
N LEU A 5 9.68 -16.38 -9.19
CA LEU A 5 9.03 -15.17 -8.70
C LEU A 5 8.15 -14.58 -9.79
N SER A 6 6.85 -14.54 -9.52
CA SER A 6 5.85 -13.87 -10.34
C SER A 6 5.27 -12.69 -9.58
N ILE A 7 5.06 -11.57 -10.27
CA ILE A 7 4.34 -10.41 -9.74
C ILE A 7 3.11 -10.21 -10.63
N GLY A 8 1.92 -10.26 -10.03
CA GLY A 8 0.66 -10.07 -10.74
C GLY A 8 0.13 -8.64 -10.58
N THR A 9 -0.57 -8.14 -11.61
CA THR A 9 -1.36 -6.91 -11.52
C THR A 9 -2.75 -7.17 -12.11
N ALA A 10 -3.73 -7.31 -11.20
CA ALA A 10 -5.18 -7.40 -11.44
C ALA A 10 -5.74 -8.64 -12.20
N PRO A 11 -7.00 -9.05 -11.89
CA PRO A 11 -7.83 -8.59 -10.77
C PRO A 11 -7.36 -9.18 -9.42
N THR A 12 -7.64 -8.48 -8.32
CA THR A 12 -7.07 -8.78 -7.00
C THR A 12 -8.08 -9.02 -5.90
N THR A 13 -9.41 -9.10 -6.16
CA THR A 13 -10.34 -9.32 -5.04
C THR A 13 -10.41 -10.79 -4.64
N PHE A 14 -10.30 -11.07 -3.34
CA PHE A 14 -10.26 -12.44 -2.80
C PHE A 14 -11.63 -12.89 -2.27
N TYR A 15 -12.71 -12.42 -2.90
CA TYR A 15 -14.08 -12.77 -2.50
C TYR A 15 -15.07 -12.88 -3.67
N LYS A 16 -14.72 -12.37 -4.86
CA LYS A 16 -15.52 -12.55 -6.06
C LYS A 16 -15.12 -13.84 -6.78
N PRO A 17 -16.07 -14.71 -7.16
CA PRO A 17 -15.76 -15.98 -7.82
C PRO A 17 -14.94 -15.81 -9.11
N GLU A 18 -15.25 -14.81 -9.93
CA GLU A 18 -14.54 -14.53 -11.18
C GLU A 18 -13.08 -14.12 -10.97
N ASP A 19 -12.79 -13.37 -9.91
CA ASP A 19 -11.44 -12.95 -9.56
C ASP A 19 -10.64 -14.12 -8.99
N LEU A 20 -11.26 -14.93 -8.11
CA LEU A 20 -10.63 -16.14 -7.56
C LEU A 20 -10.26 -17.14 -8.67
N GLU A 21 -11.11 -17.29 -9.69
CA GLU A 21 -10.81 -18.11 -10.87
C GLU A 21 -9.62 -17.56 -11.65
N ALA A 22 -9.59 -16.26 -11.91
CA ALA A 22 -8.49 -15.62 -12.63
C ALA A 22 -7.16 -15.73 -11.87
N ILE A 23 -7.20 -15.50 -10.55
CA ILE A 23 -6.03 -15.65 -9.67
C ILE A 23 -5.56 -17.10 -9.69
N ALA A 24 -6.46 -18.07 -9.50
CA ALA A 24 -6.09 -19.49 -9.55
C ALA A 24 -5.48 -19.86 -10.91
N ALA A 25 -6.03 -19.40 -12.03
CA ALA A 25 -5.45 -19.67 -13.35
C ALA A 25 -4.02 -19.10 -13.51
N SER A 26 -3.69 -18.01 -12.80
CA SER A 26 -2.36 -17.38 -12.84
C SER A 26 -1.34 -17.99 -11.87
N LEU A 27 -1.80 -18.65 -10.81
CA LEU A 27 -0.93 -19.21 -9.78
C LEU A 27 -0.44 -20.62 -10.15
N PRO A 28 0.87 -20.91 -9.98
CA PRO A 28 1.34 -22.28 -9.97
C PRO A 28 0.79 -23.02 -8.74
N ASP A 29 0.70 -24.34 -8.85
CA ASP A 29 0.37 -25.18 -7.70
C ASP A 29 1.56 -25.22 -6.72
N VAL A 30 1.29 -25.40 -5.42
CA VAL A 30 2.31 -25.46 -4.35
C VAL A 30 3.18 -24.21 -4.31
N CYS A 31 2.57 -23.05 -4.04
CA CYS A 31 3.25 -21.75 -4.00
C CYS A 31 3.01 -20.97 -2.70
N LEU A 32 3.79 -19.90 -2.51
CA LEU A 32 3.49 -18.84 -1.56
C LEU A 32 2.85 -17.67 -2.31
N CYS A 33 1.55 -17.45 -2.09
CA CYS A 33 0.82 -16.31 -2.61
C CYS A 33 0.87 -15.17 -1.59
N ILE A 34 1.62 -14.11 -1.89
CA ILE A 34 1.69 -12.91 -1.04
C ILE A 34 0.75 -11.86 -1.59
N VAL A 35 -0.14 -11.36 -0.74
CA VAL A 35 -1.13 -10.34 -1.06
C VAL A 35 -0.78 -9.07 -0.29
N ASP A 36 -0.18 -8.12 -0.99
CA ASP A 36 0.23 -6.83 -0.43
C ASP A 36 -0.59 -5.70 -1.08
N THR A 37 -1.56 -5.07 -0.41
CA THR A 37 -2.06 -5.29 0.97
C THR A 37 -3.46 -5.92 0.97
N GLN A 38 -3.91 -6.40 2.14
CA GLN A 38 -5.28 -6.88 2.36
C GLN A 38 -6.34 -5.88 1.86
N ALA A 39 -6.13 -4.58 2.07
CA ALA A 39 -7.06 -3.53 1.66
C ALA A 39 -7.27 -3.49 0.13
N CYS A 40 -6.22 -3.80 -0.64
CA CYS A 40 -6.32 -3.91 -2.11
C CYS A 40 -7.05 -5.19 -2.55
N ALA A 41 -7.06 -6.22 -1.70
CA ALA A 41 -7.75 -7.48 -1.94
C ALA A 41 -9.20 -7.52 -1.45
N SER A 42 -9.61 -6.52 -0.66
CA SER A 42 -10.94 -6.41 -0.07
C SER A 42 -11.71 -5.18 -0.56
N VAL A 43 -11.37 -4.64 -1.74
CA VAL A 43 -12.07 -3.47 -2.30
C VAL A 43 -13.55 -3.80 -2.46
N GLY A 44 -14.43 -3.01 -1.83
CA GLY A 44 -15.88 -3.24 -1.83
C GLY A 44 -16.41 -3.97 -0.59
N LEU A 45 -15.53 -4.38 0.33
CA LEU A 45 -15.85 -4.93 1.64
C LEU A 45 -15.57 -3.90 2.75
N ASP A 46 -16.32 -3.97 3.86
CA ASP A 46 -16.02 -3.22 5.09
C ASP A 46 -15.18 -4.09 6.05
N GLU A 47 -13.94 -3.69 6.31
CA GLU A 47 -13.02 -4.42 7.19
C GLU A 47 -13.49 -4.54 8.65
N ASN A 48 -14.43 -3.67 9.07
CA ASN A 48 -15.01 -3.71 10.41
C ASN A 48 -16.19 -4.68 10.51
N ARG A 49 -16.70 -5.14 9.37
CA ARG A 49 -17.83 -6.07 9.28
C ARG A 49 -17.33 -7.50 9.26
N THR A 50 -17.71 -8.27 10.28
CA THR A 50 -17.29 -9.66 10.43
C THR A 50 -17.73 -10.54 9.26
N ASP A 51 -18.92 -10.32 8.71
CA ASP A 51 -19.43 -11.04 7.54
C ASP A 51 -18.61 -10.78 6.29
N ASP A 52 -18.29 -9.51 6.00
CA ASP A 52 -17.44 -9.12 4.89
C ASP A 52 -16.03 -9.73 5.03
N MET A 53 -15.45 -9.71 6.22
CA MET A 53 -14.14 -10.32 6.47
C MET A 53 -14.14 -11.84 6.45
N THR A 54 -15.27 -12.46 6.77
CA THR A 54 -15.44 -13.91 6.60
C THR A 54 -15.42 -14.29 5.11
N LEU A 55 -16.04 -13.49 4.23
CA LEU A 55 -16.00 -13.73 2.79
C LEU A 55 -14.57 -13.68 2.22
N LEU A 56 -13.78 -12.68 2.64
CA LEU A 56 -12.38 -12.56 2.24
C LEU A 56 -11.55 -13.78 2.70
N ILE A 57 -11.68 -14.15 3.97
CA ILE A 57 -10.94 -15.28 4.57
C ILE A 57 -11.32 -16.59 3.85
N GLU A 58 -12.60 -16.77 3.55
CA GLU A 58 -13.08 -17.96 2.86
C GLU A 58 -12.55 -18.03 1.41
N GLY A 59 -12.53 -16.92 0.67
CA GLY A 59 -11.92 -16.90 -0.66
C GLY A 59 -10.41 -17.21 -0.64
N CYS A 60 -9.69 -16.73 0.39
CA CYS A 60 -8.29 -17.10 0.60
C CYS A 60 -8.13 -18.61 0.86
N LYS A 61 -9.01 -19.21 1.69
CA LYS A 61 -9.00 -20.66 1.97
C LYS A 61 -9.33 -21.50 0.74
N GLN A 62 -10.29 -21.05 -0.07
CA GLN A 62 -10.63 -21.72 -1.33
C GLN A 62 -9.45 -21.73 -2.30
N LEU A 63 -8.76 -20.60 -2.43
CA LEU A 63 -7.57 -20.50 -3.28
C LEU A 63 -6.45 -21.40 -2.76
N ALA A 64 -6.18 -21.36 -1.45
CA ALA A 64 -5.18 -22.20 -0.79
C ALA A 64 -5.46 -23.69 -1.02
N ALA A 65 -6.70 -24.13 -0.82
CA ALA A 65 -7.09 -25.53 -1.02
C ALA A 65 -7.01 -25.95 -2.50
N ARG A 66 -7.43 -25.08 -3.43
CA ARG A 66 -7.41 -25.38 -4.86
C ARG A 66 -5.99 -25.48 -5.44
N LYS A 67 -5.06 -24.71 -4.89
CA LYS A 67 -3.68 -24.59 -5.38
C LYS A 67 -2.64 -25.24 -4.51
N ASP A 68 -3.07 -25.90 -3.43
CA ASP A 68 -2.18 -26.44 -2.40
C ASP A 68 -1.13 -25.41 -1.96
N CYS A 69 -1.57 -24.16 -1.80
CA CYS A 69 -0.69 -23.00 -1.63
C CYS A 69 -0.92 -22.32 -0.28
N PHE A 70 0.07 -21.53 0.16
CA PHE A 70 -0.06 -20.67 1.34
C PHE A 70 -0.40 -19.24 0.91
N VAL A 71 -1.48 -18.68 1.45
CA VAL A 71 -1.86 -17.28 1.21
C VAL A 71 -1.44 -16.42 2.40
N LEU A 72 -0.51 -15.49 2.16
CA LEU A 72 -0.03 -14.52 3.14
C LEU A 72 -0.63 -13.15 2.85
N LEU A 73 -1.51 -12.66 3.73
CA LEU A 73 -2.06 -11.32 3.65
C LEU A 73 -1.15 -10.34 4.41
N VAL A 74 -0.70 -9.27 3.74
CA VAL A 74 -0.03 -8.15 4.39
C VAL A 74 -1.08 -7.15 4.84
N HIS A 75 -1.17 -6.93 6.15
CA HIS A 75 -2.20 -6.10 6.76
C HIS A 75 -1.61 -5.03 7.67
N HIS A 76 -2.24 -3.85 7.67
CA HIS A 76 -1.83 -2.78 8.56
C HIS A 76 -2.26 -3.06 10.01
N ALA A 77 -1.42 -2.66 10.97
CA ALA A 77 -1.80 -2.67 12.37
C ALA A 77 -2.94 -1.67 12.65
N GLY A 78 -3.74 -1.96 13.67
CA GLY A 78 -4.81 -1.06 14.13
C GLY A 78 -4.24 0.25 14.67
N LYS A 79 -5.09 1.28 14.77
CA LYS A 79 -4.72 2.58 15.38
C LYS A 79 -4.22 2.44 16.82
N ASP A 80 -4.67 1.39 17.52
CA ASP A 80 -4.19 1.04 18.85
C ASP A 80 -3.36 -0.25 18.74
N LEU A 81 -2.03 -0.08 18.78
CA LEU A 81 -1.07 -1.19 18.74
C LEU A 81 -1.22 -2.16 19.91
N THR A 82 -1.86 -1.74 21.02
CA THR A 82 -2.13 -2.64 22.15
C THR A 82 -3.30 -3.59 21.87
N ARG A 83 -4.06 -3.35 20.81
CA ARG A 83 -5.22 -4.16 20.39
C ARG A 83 -4.92 -5.09 19.20
N GLY A 84 -3.69 -5.07 18.66
CA GLY A 84 -3.24 -5.95 17.60
C GLY A 84 -3.64 -5.50 16.18
N ALA A 85 -3.91 -6.47 15.30
CA ALA A 85 -4.26 -6.23 13.89
C ALA A 85 -5.49 -5.31 13.74
N ARG A 86 -5.52 -4.51 12.67
CA ARG A 86 -6.69 -3.68 12.33
C ARG A 86 -7.85 -4.58 11.89
N GLY A 87 -9.08 -4.14 12.11
CA GLY A 87 -10.29 -4.85 11.68
C GLY A 87 -11.08 -5.48 12.84
N SER A 88 -12.03 -6.35 12.50
CA SER A 88 -12.86 -7.04 13.50
C SER A 88 -12.00 -7.98 14.36
N SER A 89 -12.22 -7.97 15.69
CA SER A 89 -11.53 -8.88 16.63
C SER A 89 -11.78 -10.37 16.38
N THR A 90 -12.67 -10.70 15.44
CA THR A 90 -13.01 -12.05 15.01
C THR A 90 -12.08 -12.61 13.92
N GLN A 91 -11.23 -11.79 13.31
CA GLN A 91 -10.30 -12.22 12.27
C GLN A 91 -9.17 -13.09 12.83
N LEU A 92 -8.54 -12.65 13.93
CA LEU A 92 -7.39 -13.34 14.51
C LEU A 92 -7.67 -14.82 14.84
N PRO A 93 -8.81 -15.21 15.45
CA PRO A 93 -9.16 -16.62 15.64
C PRO A 93 -9.23 -17.44 14.34
N SER A 94 -9.57 -16.81 13.22
CA SER A 94 -9.86 -17.46 11.94
C SER A 94 -8.60 -17.75 11.09
N TRP A 95 -7.48 -17.13 11.42
CA TRP A 95 -6.18 -17.34 10.76
C TRP A 95 -5.45 -18.55 11.31
N ASP A 96 -4.61 -19.20 10.51
CA ASP A 96 -3.76 -20.29 11.00
C ASP A 96 -2.48 -19.75 11.67
N CYS A 97 -1.95 -18.61 11.20
CA CYS A 97 -0.80 -17.93 11.77
C CYS A 97 -0.98 -16.41 11.67
N CYS A 98 -0.44 -15.67 12.63
CA CYS A 98 -0.36 -14.21 12.60
C CYS A 98 1.03 -13.78 13.05
N ILE A 99 1.71 -12.98 12.22
CA ILE A 99 2.99 -12.36 12.54
C ILE A 99 2.79 -10.86 12.66
N GLU A 100 3.30 -10.27 13.73
CA GLU A 100 3.31 -8.83 13.94
C GLU A 100 4.74 -8.31 13.81
N ALA A 101 4.94 -7.38 12.88
CA ALA A 101 6.16 -6.58 12.78
C ALA A 101 5.94 -5.23 13.47
N THR A 102 6.82 -4.88 14.41
CA THR A 102 6.77 -3.61 15.15
C THR A 102 8.05 -2.81 14.97
N ARG A 103 7.94 -1.49 15.13
CA ARG A 103 9.06 -0.56 15.13
C ARG A 103 9.03 0.27 16.40
N ASN A 104 10.15 0.31 17.11
CA ASN A 104 10.36 1.19 18.27
C ASN A 104 11.61 2.05 18.02
N GLY A 105 11.40 3.31 17.64
CA GLY A 105 12.49 4.18 17.19
C GLY A 105 13.15 3.63 15.92
N GLN A 106 14.42 3.24 16.03
CA GLN A 106 15.17 2.60 14.93
C GLN A 106 15.18 1.07 14.99
N SER A 107 14.82 0.49 16.13
CA SER A 107 14.73 -0.96 16.28
C SER A 107 13.45 -1.47 15.61
N ARG A 108 13.57 -2.61 14.93
CA ARG A 108 12.43 -3.36 14.40
C ARG A 108 12.50 -4.77 14.94
N GLU A 109 11.34 -5.35 15.22
CA GLU A 109 11.22 -6.74 15.62
C GLU A 109 9.98 -7.33 14.95
N TRP A 110 10.00 -8.63 14.72
CA TRP A 110 8.77 -9.38 14.43
C TRP A 110 8.56 -10.45 15.50
N LYS A 111 7.30 -10.80 15.74
CA LYS A 111 6.91 -11.91 16.62
C LYS A 111 5.72 -12.64 16.04
N ALA A 112 5.61 -13.94 16.32
CA ALA A 112 4.36 -14.65 16.13
C ALA A 112 3.36 -14.23 17.23
N VAL A 113 2.18 -13.78 16.82
CA VAL A 113 1.05 -13.45 17.71
C VAL A 113 0.11 -14.64 17.86
N LYS A 114 0.03 -15.48 16.83
CA LYS A 114 -0.78 -16.69 16.81
C LYS A 114 -0.10 -17.74 15.96
N VAL A 115 -0.01 -18.96 16.46
CA VAL A 115 0.30 -20.15 15.69
C VAL A 115 -0.73 -21.21 16.04
N LYS A 116 -1.45 -21.74 15.05
CA LYS A 116 -2.50 -22.73 15.32
C LYS A 116 -1.91 -24.05 15.82
N ASP A 117 -0.88 -24.53 15.14
CA ASP A 117 -0.21 -25.80 15.39
C ASP A 117 1.29 -25.53 15.62
N GLY A 118 1.70 -25.33 16.87
CA GLY A 118 3.09 -25.01 17.19
C GLY A 118 3.26 -24.30 18.53
N GLY A 119 4.40 -23.63 18.70
CA GLY A 119 4.68 -22.72 19.79
C GLY A 119 5.56 -21.57 19.31
N GLY A 120 6.09 -20.77 20.24
CA GLY A 120 6.92 -19.60 19.91
C GLY A 120 6.13 -18.29 19.81
N GLU A 121 4.83 -18.29 20.13
CA GLU A 121 4.09 -17.04 20.28
C GLU A 121 4.73 -16.13 21.33
N GLY A 122 4.90 -14.86 20.97
CA GLY A 122 5.53 -13.87 21.83
C GLY A 122 7.06 -13.87 21.79
N GLU A 123 7.72 -14.83 21.14
CA GLU A 123 9.16 -14.76 20.90
C GLU A 123 9.46 -13.59 19.95
N LYS A 124 10.42 -12.75 20.33
CA LYS A 124 10.77 -11.52 19.61
C LYS A 124 12.02 -11.75 18.79
N HIS A 125 11.92 -11.45 17.50
CA HIS A 125 13.01 -11.59 16.54
C HIS A 125 13.38 -10.20 16.01
N PRO A 126 14.44 -9.58 16.54
CA PRO A 126 14.87 -8.26 16.09
C PRO A 126 15.49 -8.35 14.69
N PHE A 127 15.22 -7.34 13.88
CA PHE A 127 15.82 -7.19 12.56
C PHE A 127 16.08 -5.72 12.26
N ARG A 128 16.97 -5.48 11.32
CA ARG A 128 17.18 -4.16 10.73
C ARG A 128 16.98 -4.21 9.24
N LEU A 129 16.68 -3.06 8.66
CA LEU A 129 16.66 -2.90 7.22
C LEU A 129 18.04 -2.43 6.78
N ALA A 130 18.62 -3.09 5.78
CA ALA A 130 19.87 -2.68 5.16
C ALA A 130 19.62 -2.35 3.69
N VAL A 131 20.21 -1.26 3.24
CA VAL A 131 20.17 -0.86 1.83
C VAL A 131 21.28 -1.62 1.09
N VAL A 132 20.92 -2.31 0.02
CA VAL A 132 21.83 -3.01 -0.88
C VAL A 132 21.98 -2.21 -2.17
N ASP A 133 23.21 -1.86 -2.54
CA ASP A 133 23.52 -1.21 -3.81
C ASP A 133 23.51 -2.26 -4.93
N LEU A 134 22.64 -2.09 -5.92
CA LEU A 134 22.52 -2.98 -7.08
C LEU A 134 23.34 -2.48 -8.29
N GLY A 135 24.07 -1.38 -8.14
CA GLY A 135 24.79 -0.70 -9.19
C GLY A 135 23.96 0.38 -9.88
N PRO A 136 24.57 1.08 -10.86
CA PRO A 136 23.90 2.12 -11.62
C PRO A 136 22.95 1.55 -12.68
N ASP A 137 21.89 2.29 -13.00
CA ASP A 137 21.04 2.07 -14.17
C ASP A 137 21.71 2.58 -15.48
N GLU A 138 20.95 2.56 -16.58
CA GLU A 138 21.42 3.01 -17.89
C GLU A 138 21.80 4.51 -17.93
N ASP A 139 21.25 5.32 -17.02
CA ASP A 139 21.50 6.76 -16.91
C ASP A 139 22.58 7.10 -15.88
N GLY A 140 23.11 6.10 -15.18
CA GLY A 140 24.13 6.26 -14.14
C GLY A 140 23.59 6.52 -12.73
N ASP A 141 22.27 6.47 -12.55
CA ASP A 141 21.61 6.64 -11.26
C ASP A 141 21.71 5.34 -10.44
N ARG A 142 22.00 5.45 -9.14
CA ARG A 142 22.16 4.29 -8.27
C ARG A 142 20.81 3.59 -8.05
N ILE A 143 20.74 2.32 -8.42
CA ILE A 143 19.64 1.44 -8.05
C ILE A 143 19.97 0.83 -6.69
N THR A 144 19.06 0.99 -5.73
CA THR A 144 19.18 0.37 -4.41
C THR A 144 18.00 -0.53 -4.10
N SER A 145 18.26 -1.59 -3.35
CA SER A 145 17.25 -2.47 -2.77
C SER A 145 17.31 -2.42 -1.24
N CYS A 146 16.34 -3.02 -0.57
CA CYS A 146 16.26 -3.08 0.89
C CYS A 146 16.09 -4.54 1.32
N VAL A 147 16.90 -4.99 2.28
CA VAL A 147 16.85 -6.33 2.84
C VAL A 147 16.67 -6.28 4.35
N ALA A 148 15.84 -7.17 4.89
CA ALA A 148 15.74 -7.39 6.32
C ALA A 148 16.86 -8.34 6.77
N LEU A 149 17.68 -7.91 7.73
CA LEU A 149 18.77 -8.70 8.30
C LEU A 149 18.52 -8.93 9.78
N PRO A 150 18.79 -10.15 10.30
CA PRO A 150 18.76 -10.39 11.74
C PRO A 150 19.65 -9.40 12.47
N ASP A 151 19.13 -8.77 13.52
CA ASP A 151 19.91 -7.85 14.34
C ASP A 151 20.69 -8.69 15.38
N GLY A 152 21.85 -9.22 14.95
CA GLY A 152 22.62 -10.20 15.73
C GLY A 152 23.91 -10.71 15.07
N GLU A 153 24.06 -10.57 13.74
CA GLU A 153 25.33 -10.77 13.04
C GLU A 153 25.72 -9.52 12.25
N ALA A 154 26.98 -9.13 12.35
CA ALA A 154 27.51 -7.93 11.74
C ALA A 154 27.52 -8.06 10.21
N VAL A 155 26.59 -7.36 9.56
CA VAL A 155 26.68 -7.01 8.14
C VAL A 155 26.62 -5.49 8.06
N GLN A 156 27.40 -4.88 7.20
CA GLN A 156 27.76 -3.44 7.25
C GLN A 156 26.63 -2.50 7.69
N ASP A 157 26.94 -1.65 8.68
CA ASP A 157 26.10 -0.54 9.14
C ASP A 157 25.74 0.40 7.99
N GLU A 158 24.56 1.02 8.06
CA GLU A 158 24.26 2.17 7.20
C GLU A 158 25.39 3.20 7.33
N LYS A 159 26.00 3.59 6.21
CA LYS A 159 26.94 4.70 6.24
C LYS A 159 26.23 5.92 6.84
N PRO A 160 26.84 6.62 7.81
CA PRO A 160 26.32 7.88 8.33
C PRO A 160 25.92 8.81 7.18
N LEU A 161 24.92 9.67 7.42
CA LEU A 161 24.55 10.72 6.46
C LEU A 161 25.82 11.42 5.99
N ALA A 162 26.03 11.47 4.67
CA ALA A 162 27.10 12.28 4.11
C ALA A 162 26.87 13.75 4.46
N ASP A 163 27.94 14.55 4.55
CA ASP A 163 27.86 15.94 5.00
C ASP A 163 26.78 16.76 4.27
N ASN A 164 26.66 16.56 2.94
CA ASN A 164 25.62 17.22 2.15
C ASN A 164 24.19 16.77 2.54
N GLN A 165 23.99 15.48 2.83
CA GLN A 165 22.68 14.95 3.24
C GLN A 165 22.27 15.50 4.61
N ARG A 166 23.21 15.49 5.57
CA ARG A 166 23.00 16.07 6.89
C ARG A 166 22.66 17.56 6.78
N TYR A 167 23.47 18.32 6.04
CA TYR A 167 23.23 19.74 5.84
C TYR A 167 21.89 20.04 5.14
N THR A 168 21.52 19.23 4.15
CA THR A 168 20.23 19.36 3.48
C THR A 168 19.08 19.14 4.45
N LEU A 169 19.15 18.10 5.30
CA LEU A 169 18.12 17.83 6.31
C LEU A 169 18.04 18.95 7.35
N ASP A 170 19.18 19.42 7.85
CA ASP A 170 19.25 20.53 8.83
C ASP A 170 18.62 21.80 8.27
N SER A 171 18.87 22.11 6.99
CA SER A 171 18.27 23.28 6.33
C SER A 171 16.75 23.15 6.14
N LEU A 172 16.23 21.93 5.96
CA LEU A 172 14.78 21.68 5.87
C LEU A 172 14.14 21.90 7.24
N CYS A 173 14.74 21.37 8.31
CA CYS A 173 14.28 21.60 9.68
C CYS A 173 14.21 23.09 10.00
N ALA A 174 15.25 23.84 9.64
CA ALA A 174 15.26 25.30 9.82
C ALA A 174 14.15 26.01 9.02
N ALA A 175 13.87 25.54 7.80
CA ALA A 175 12.78 26.08 6.97
C ALA A 175 11.40 25.81 7.58
N LEU A 176 11.17 24.61 8.10
CA LEU A 176 9.94 24.24 8.79
C LEU A 176 9.74 25.05 10.08
N GLU A 177 10.80 25.23 10.87
CA GLU A 177 10.77 26.03 12.10
C GLU A 177 10.49 27.51 11.80
N ALA A 178 11.14 28.08 10.78
CA ALA A 178 10.91 29.47 10.37
C ALA A 178 9.49 29.69 9.84
N ALA A 179 8.91 28.71 9.15
CA ALA A 179 7.53 28.75 8.67
C ALA A 179 6.50 28.44 9.76
N GLY A 180 6.91 27.83 10.88
CA GLY A 180 6.00 27.31 11.91
C GLY A 180 5.03 26.26 11.37
N ALA A 181 5.45 25.48 10.37
CA ALA A 181 4.60 24.57 9.62
C ALA A 181 5.20 23.15 9.53
N ASP A 182 4.34 22.15 9.38
CA ASP A 182 4.77 20.75 9.21
C ASP A 182 5.32 20.44 7.79
N SER A 183 5.09 21.35 6.83
CA SER A 183 5.66 21.27 5.48
C SER A 183 6.00 22.66 4.94
N VAL A 184 6.96 22.73 4.02
CA VAL A 184 7.41 23.98 3.39
C VAL A 184 7.58 23.77 1.89
N HIS A 185 7.21 24.77 1.08
CA HIS A 185 7.37 24.70 -0.37
C HIS A 185 8.85 24.79 -0.77
N LEU A 186 9.23 24.15 -1.89
CA LEU A 186 10.59 24.11 -2.42
C LEU A 186 11.26 25.49 -2.50
N GLU A 187 10.52 26.49 -2.98
CA GLU A 187 11.02 27.85 -3.19
C GLU A 187 11.23 28.62 -1.88
N ASP A 188 10.57 28.21 -0.79
CA ASP A 188 10.76 28.81 0.54
C ASP A 188 11.92 28.14 1.29
N TRP A 189 12.17 26.87 1.01
CA TRP A 189 13.29 26.12 1.57
C TRP A 189 14.63 26.45 0.88
N ARG A 190 14.65 26.58 -0.45
CA ARG A 190 15.89 26.79 -1.23
C ARG A 190 16.74 27.96 -0.74
N PRO A 191 16.20 29.14 -0.41
CA PRO A 191 17.00 30.26 0.13
C PRO A 191 17.71 29.93 1.44
N ILE A 192 17.09 29.13 2.30
CA ILE A 192 17.63 28.75 3.61
C ILE A 192 18.81 27.79 3.44
N PHE A 193 18.70 26.81 2.53
CA PHE A 193 19.84 25.97 2.14
C PHE A 193 20.96 26.82 1.55
N TYR A 194 20.66 27.78 0.68
CA TYR A 194 21.69 28.57 0.00
C TYR A 194 22.44 29.51 0.93
N ALA A 195 21.77 30.03 1.96
CA ALA A 195 22.33 30.98 2.91
C ALA A 195 23.48 30.40 3.74
N GLY A 196 23.37 29.13 4.17
CA GLY A 196 24.43 28.47 4.95
C GLY A 196 25.40 27.62 4.12
N HIS A 197 25.16 27.44 2.82
CA HIS A 197 26.00 26.61 1.97
C HIS A 197 27.28 27.34 1.52
N THR A 198 28.43 26.68 1.67
CA THR A 198 29.77 27.28 1.52
C THR A 198 30.26 27.41 0.07
N ALA A 199 29.63 26.76 -0.90
CA ALA A 199 30.03 26.87 -2.31
C ALA A 199 29.82 28.29 -2.88
N ASP A 200 30.81 28.81 -3.61
CA ASP A 200 30.76 30.20 -4.13
C ASP A 200 29.90 30.37 -5.40
N LYS A 201 29.61 29.27 -6.11
CA LYS A 201 28.89 29.30 -7.39
C LYS A 201 27.41 28.92 -7.22
N PRO A 202 26.47 29.70 -7.77
CA PRO A 202 25.03 29.38 -7.70
C PRO A 202 24.67 28.01 -8.27
N ASP A 203 25.25 27.62 -9.41
CA ASP A 203 25.03 26.32 -10.04
C ASP A 203 25.50 25.15 -9.15
N THR A 204 26.59 25.35 -8.39
CA THR A 204 27.10 24.34 -7.44
C THR A 204 26.16 24.17 -6.24
N LYS A 205 25.61 25.26 -5.70
CA LYS A 205 24.58 25.19 -4.64
C LYS A 205 23.32 24.49 -5.13
N CYS A 206 22.88 24.78 -6.36
CA CYS A 206 21.70 24.16 -6.97
C CYS A 206 21.85 22.65 -7.07
N ARG A 207 22.96 22.18 -7.64
CA ARG A 207 23.22 20.74 -7.78
C ARG A 207 23.38 20.04 -6.43
N ALA A 208 23.98 20.71 -5.44
CA ALA A 208 24.12 20.16 -4.08
C ALA A 208 22.75 20.00 -3.39
N PHE A 209 21.89 21.02 -3.52
CA PHE A 209 20.52 21.02 -3.01
C PHE A 209 19.67 19.93 -3.67
N ASP A 210 19.68 19.85 -5.00
CA ASP A 210 18.90 18.85 -5.72
C ASP A 210 19.34 17.43 -5.41
N ARG A 211 20.65 17.17 -5.34
CA ARG A 211 21.17 15.86 -4.94
C ARG A 211 20.79 15.51 -3.52
N GLY A 212 21.01 16.42 -2.57
CA GLY A 212 20.69 16.18 -1.16
C GLY A 212 19.21 15.89 -0.95
N ARG A 213 18.33 16.66 -1.60
CA ARG A 213 16.88 16.48 -1.54
C ARG A 213 16.45 15.14 -2.13
N LYS A 214 16.91 14.81 -3.35
CA LYS A 214 16.61 13.53 -4.01
C LYS A 214 17.07 12.34 -3.15
N GLU A 215 18.28 12.39 -2.61
CA GLU A 215 18.84 11.32 -1.77
C GLU A 215 18.13 11.19 -0.42
N LEU A 216 17.70 12.28 0.21
CA LEU A 216 16.93 12.21 1.46
C LEU A 216 15.51 11.68 1.24
N VAL A 217 14.86 12.03 0.12
CA VAL A 217 13.58 11.45 -0.29
C VAL A 217 13.73 9.96 -0.58
N SER A 218 14.75 9.56 -1.33
CA SER A 218 14.98 8.14 -1.66
C SER A 218 15.29 7.29 -0.42
N ARG A 219 15.92 7.88 0.60
CA ARG A 219 16.15 7.25 1.90
C ARG A 219 14.92 7.26 2.84
N GLY A 220 13.82 7.90 2.45
CA GLY A 220 12.62 8.02 3.29
C GLY A 220 12.83 8.88 4.54
N LEU A 221 13.81 9.79 4.51
CA LEU A 221 14.10 10.70 5.63
C LEU A 221 13.31 12.01 5.54
N ILE A 222 12.89 12.38 4.33
CA ILE A 222 11.99 13.50 4.06
C ILE A 222 10.94 13.08 3.02
N PHE A 223 9.78 13.73 3.04
CA PHE A 223 8.66 13.42 2.16
C PHE A 223 8.34 14.63 1.28
N VAL A 224 7.77 14.38 0.10
CA VAL A 224 7.39 15.43 -0.85
C VAL A 224 6.00 15.18 -1.42
N THR A 225 5.17 16.22 -1.44
CA THR A 225 3.87 16.25 -2.12
C THR A 225 3.66 17.63 -2.73
N ASN A 226 3.40 17.73 -4.03
CA ASN A 226 3.17 19.02 -4.73
C ASN A 226 4.24 20.09 -4.43
N ASP A 227 5.52 19.71 -4.45
CA ASP A 227 6.67 20.56 -4.10
C ASP A 227 6.73 21.05 -2.64
N TYR A 228 5.88 20.54 -1.75
CA TYR A 228 6.00 20.71 -0.31
C TYR A 228 6.79 19.58 0.31
N TYR A 229 7.78 19.93 1.15
CA TYR A 229 8.67 18.99 1.82
C TYR A 229 8.43 18.97 3.33
N SER A 230 8.49 17.78 3.93
CA SER A 230 8.31 17.56 5.37
C SER A 230 9.25 16.47 5.91
N THR A 231 9.50 16.46 7.22
CA THR A 231 10.26 15.38 7.90
C THR A 231 9.35 14.25 8.42
N LYS A 232 8.02 14.43 8.30
CA LYS A 232 7.00 13.46 8.67
C LYS A 232 6.11 13.21 7.47
N GLU A 233 5.63 11.98 7.34
CA GLU A 233 4.64 11.63 6.34
C GLU A 233 3.32 12.34 6.69
N LEU A 234 2.92 13.31 5.86
CA LEU A 234 1.69 14.07 6.04
C LEU A 234 0.63 13.49 5.10
N ALA A 235 -0.47 12.98 5.68
CA ALA A 235 -1.60 12.49 4.92
C ALA A 235 -2.29 13.66 4.18
N GLY A 236 -2.04 13.80 2.88
CA GLY A 236 -2.67 14.81 2.04
C GLY A 236 -4.10 14.41 1.65
N HIS A 237 -5.09 15.20 2.07
CA HIS A 237 -6.38 15.31 1.40
C HIS A 237 -6.17 15.86 -0.03
N GLY A 238 -6.61 15.12 -1.06
CA GLY A 238 -6.76 15.69 -2.41
C GLY A 238 -6.45 14.74 -3.57
N GLN A 239 -7.49 14.06 -4.07
CA GLN A 239 -7.78 13.77 -5.48
C GLN A 239 -6.67 13.14 -6.34
N LEU A 240 -6.79 11.82 -6.51
CA LEU A 240 -6.12 11.04 -7.56
C LEU A 240 -6.37 11.69 -8.93
N PRO A 241 -5.35 11.89 -9.78
CA PRO A 241 -5.57 12.21 -11.19
C PRO A 241 -6.21 10.99 -11.87
N ASP A 242 -7.36 11.25 -12.50
CA ASP A 242 -8.06 10.36 -13.41
C ASP A 242 -7.14 9.96 -14.58
N ILE A 243 -6.48 8.81 -14.43
CA ILE A 243 -5.81 8.09 -15.52
C ILE A 243 -6.73 6.97 -16.04
N GLY A 244 -7.98 7.34 -16.38
CA GLY A 244 -9.01 6.44 -16.91
C GLY A 244 -9.58 6.91 -18.24
N ARG A 245 -8.77 7.46 -19.16
CA ARG A 245 -9.18 7.67 -20.56
C ARG A 245 -8.13 7.19 -21.54
N THR A 246 -8.32 5.96 -22.01
CA THR A 246 -8.20 5.59 -23.43
C THR A 246 -8.70 4.17 -23.61
N CYS A 247 -9.92 4.03 -24.13
CA CYS A 247 -10.41 2.94 -25.00
C CYS A 247 -11.92 3.14 -25.22
N LEU A 248 -12.29 4.02 -26.15
CA LEU A 248 -13.62 4.01 -26.76
C LEU A 248 -13.46 3.43 -28.16
N ALA A 249 -13.67 2.12 -28.28
CA ALA A 249 -13.91 1.46 -29.54
C ALA A 249 -15.41 1.60 -29.89
N ALA A 250 -15.65 2.23 -31.04
CA ALA A 250 -16.78 2.08 -31.95
C ALA A 250 -18.21 2.02 -31.37
N GLN A 251 -18.94 3.12 -31.48
CA GLN A 251 -20.40 3.07 -31.64
C GLN A 251 -20.75 3.38 -33.10
N SER A 252 -21.30 2.36 -33.76
CA SER A 252 -21.99 2.48 -35.04
C SER A 252 -23.30 3.25 -34.84
N THR A 253 -23.51 4.18 -35.76
CA THR A 253 -24.71 4.95 -36.07
C THR A 253 -26.05 4.26 -35.81
N LYS A 254 -27.00 4.97 -35.19
CA LYS A 254 -28.28 5.30 -35.84
C LYS A 254 -29.03 6.45 -35.14
N GLN A 255 -29.29 7.44 -35.97
CA GLN A 255 -30.10 8.64 -35.84
C GLN A 255 -31.59 8.24 -35.86
N THR A 256 -32.44 8.88 -35.05
CA THR A 256 -33.53 9.79 -35.49
C THR A 256 -34.36 10.28 -34.31
N ASP A 257 -34.68 11.57 -34.38
CA ASP A 257 -35.49 12.40 -33.50
C ASP A 257 -36.96 11.97 -33.37
N GLY A 258 -37.64 12.49 -32.34
CA GLY A 258 -39.10 12.53 -32.36
C GLY A 258 -39.77 12.87 -31.03
N HIS A 259 -40.04 14.16 -30.80
CA HIS A 259 -40.96 14.68 -29.80
C HIS A 259 -42.35 14.03 -29.85
N GLY A 260 -43.00 13.91 -28.69
CA GLY A 260 -44.43 13.62 -28.60
C GLY A 260 -44.99 13.69 -27.18
N GLN A 261 -45.60 14.82 -26.85
CA GLN A 261 -46.44 15.03 -25.66
C GLN A 261 -47.62 14.05 -25.60
N GLY A 262 -48.09 13.70 -24.41
CA GLY A 262 -49.33 12.95 -24.24
C GLY A 262 -49.68 12.63 -22.79
N SER A 263 -50.38 13.56 -22.15
CA SER A 263 -51.14 13.38 -20.91
C SER A 263 -52.16 12.23 -21.03
N LEU A 264 -52.41 11.50 -19.93
CA LEU A 264 -53.72 11.32 -19.26
C LEU A 264 -53.69 10.10 -18.31
N ASP A 265 -54.00 10.37 -17.04
CA ASP A 265 -54.33 9.42 -15.97
C ASP A 265 -55.61 8.61 -16.27
N PRO A 266 -56.21 7.91 -15.27
CA PRO A 266 -55.86 6.66 -14.61
C PRO A 266 -56.98 5.61 -14.87
N VAL A 267 -57.01 4.47 -14.16
CA VAL A 267 -58.19 3.62 -13.77
C VAL A 267 -57.68 2.16 -13.58
N HIS A 268 -57.60 1.62 -12.37
CA HIS A 268 -58.63 1.08 -11.45
C HIS A 268 -58.82 -0.46 -11.58
N LEU A 269 -58.44 -1.13 -10.49
CA LEU A 269 -59.05 -2.28 -9.82
C LEU A 269 -59.31 -3.64 -10.51
N SER A 270 -58.79 -4.67 -9.81
CA SER A 270 -59.52 -5.79 -9.18
C SER A 270 -59.49 -7.18 -9.84
N GLY A 271 -59.41 -8.18 -8.95
CA GLY A 271 -59.84 -9.58 -9.14
C GLY A 271 -58.68 -10.58 -8.99
N LEU A 272 -58.48 -11.21 -7.82
CA LEU A 272 -59.21 -12.36 -7.22
C LEU A 272 -58.81 -13.75 -7.78
N GLY A 273 -58.58 -14.68 -6.85
CA GLY A 273 -58.38 -16.13 -7.03
C GLY A 273 -56.98 -16.54 -6.58
N ASP A 274 -56.71 -17.06 -5.38
CA ASP A 274 -57.35 -18.06 -4.52
C ASP A 274 -57.34 -19.49 -5.09
N GLY A 275 -56.85 -20.43 -4.25
CA GLY A 275 -56.68 -21.87 -4.51
C GLY A 275 -55.23 -22.24 -4.88
N GLY A 276 -54.43 -22.96 -4.09
CA GLY A 276 -54.73 -23.90 -3.02
C GLY A 276 -54.20 -25.29 -3.41
N LEU A 277 -53.28 -25.84 -2.59
CA LEU A 277 -53.04 -27.28 -2.31
C LEU A 277 -52.55 -28.14 -3.52
N SER A 278 -51.69 -29.16 -3.42
CA SER A 278 -51.00 -29.87 -2.34
C SER A 278 -50.26 -31.06 -2.97
N HIS A 279 -49.19 -31.55 -2.32
CA HIS A 279 -48.54 -32.88 -2.45
C HIS A 279 -47.88 -33.19 -3.81
N GLU A 280 -46.68 -33.77 -3.89
CA GLU A 280 -46.03 -34.80 -3.06
C GLU A 280 -44.64 -34.41 -2.52
#